data_AF-A0A3D6CHF6-F1
#
_entry.id   AF-A0A3D6CHF6-F1
#
_cell.length_a   1.000
_cell.length_b   1.000
_cell.length_c   1.000
_cell.angle_alpha   90.00
_cell.angle_beta   90.00
_cell.angle_gamma   90.00
#
_symmetry.space_group_name_H-M   'P 1'
#
loop_
_entity.id
_entity.type
_entity.pdbx_description
1 polymer ?
#
loop_
_entity_poly.entity_id
_entity_poly.type
_entity_poly.pdbx_seq_one_letter_code
_entity_poly.pdbx_strand_id
1 'polypeptide(L)' 'EEMNEMYQYSPLTMGWCINCHRETNVDLKGNDYYAKIHEELATKYGVEKVTIAQLGGLECGKCHY' A
#
# COMPACT_ATOMS: atom_id res chain seq x y z
N GLU A 1 -2.53 -4.22 23.00
CA GLU A 1 -3.54 -4.24 24.08
C GLU A 1 -4.31 -5.55 23.98
N GLU A 2 -4.68 -6.15 25.11
CA GLU A 2 -5.65 -7.25 25.12
C GLU A 2 -7.06 -6.65 25.23
N MET A 3 -7.93 -6.98 24.28
CA MET A 3 -9.28 -6.43 24.20
C MET A 3 -10.26 -7.44 24.83
N ASN A 4 -10.85 -7.09 25.98
CA ASN A 4 -11.85 -7.94 26.65
C ASN A 4 -13.14 -8.10 25.84
N GLU A 5 -13.45 -7.15 24.97
CA GLU A 5 -14.58 -7.19 24.03
C GLU A 5 -14.12 -6.65 22.66
N MET A 6 -14.70 -7.18 21.58
CA MET A 6 -14.33 -6.77 20.22
C MET A 6 -14.89 -5.39 19.89
N TYR A 7 -14.03 -4.49 19.40
CA TYR A 7 -14.45 -3.23 18.82
C TYR A 7 -13.57 -2.87 17.62
N GLN A 8 -14.08 -2.00 16.75
CA GLN A 8 -13.35 -1.52 15.58
C GLN A 8 -12.32 -0.47 16.00
N TYR A 9 -11.03 -0.83 15.95
CA TYR A 9 -9.93 0.06 16.32
C TYR A 9 -9.66 1.17 15.29
N SER A 10 -9.68 0.81 14.01
CA SER A 10 -9.40 1.76 12.91
C SER A 10 -10.68 2.26 12.26
N PRO A 11 -10.74 3.53 11.79
CA PRO A 11 -11.95 4.09 11.21
C PRO A 11 -12.36 3.44 9.88
N LEU A 12 -11.43 2.82 9.15
CA LEU A 12 -11.66 2.12 7.87
C LEU A 12 -12.43 2.97 6.82
N THR A 13 -12.31 4.29 6.90
CA THR A 13 -12.89 5.20 5.92
C THR A 13 -12.01 5.24 4.67
N MET A 14 -12.57 5.72 3.55
CA MET A 14 -11.80 5.90 2.31
C MET A 14 -10.51 6.72 2.53
N GLY A 15 -10.60 7.79 3.32
CA GLY A 15 -9.42 8.61 3.65
C GLY A 15 -8.36 7.85 4.44
N TRP A 16 -8.79 6.96 5.35
CA TRP A 16 -7.86 6.09 6.07
C TRP A 16 -7.15 5.12 5.12
N CYS A 17 -7.87 4.50 4.18
CA CYS A 17 -7.27 3.62 3.18
C CYS A 17 -6.26 4.36 2.29
N ILE A 18 -6.63 5.54 1.77
CA ILE A 18 -5.76 6.34 0.88
C ILE A 18 -4.46 6.73 1.60
N ASN A 19 -4.55 7.19 2.85
CA ASN A 19 -3.36 7.61 3.59
C ASN A 19 -2.43 6.43 3.86
N CYS A 20 -2.98 5.30 4.32
CA CYS A 20 -2.21 4.08 4.51
C CYS A 20 -1.47 3.66 3.22
N HIS A 21 -2.14 3.71 2.06
CA HIS A 21 -1.55 3.36 0.77
C HIS A 21 -0.50 4.35 0.24
N ARG A 22 -0.50 5.60 0.72
CA ARG A 22 0.49 6.62 0.38
C ARG A 22 1.74 6.52 1.25
N GLU A 23 1.59 6.09 2.49
CA GLU A 23 2.64 6.11 3.51
C GLU A 23 3.34 4.75 3.68
N THR A 24 2.62 3.65 3.42
CA THR A 24 3.12 2.30 3.65
C THR A 24 3.88 1.77 2.44
N ASN A 25 5.12 1.34 2.69
CA ASN A 25 5.95 0.66 1.70
C ASN A 25 5.46 -0.77 1.49
N VAL A 26 5.50 -1.23 0.24
CA VAL A 26 5.17 -2.62 -0.10
C VAL A 26 6.29 -3.55 0.38
N ASP A 27 5.92 -4.66 1.03
CA ASP A 27 6.88 -5.72 1.37
C ASP A 27 7.14 -6.59 0.13
N LEU A 28 8.42 -6.74 -0.19
CA LEU A 28 8.92 -7.42 -1.39
C LEU A 28 9.58 -8.76 -1.08
N LYS A 29 9.60 -9.16 0.19
CA LYS A 29 10.24 -10.42 0.59
C LYS A 29 9.58 -11.60 -0.14
N GLY A 30 10.34 -12.21 -1.07
CA GLY A 30 10.01 -13.49 -1.71
C GLY A 30 9.07 -13.39 -2.91
N ASN A 31 8.93 -12.23 -3.56
CA ASN A 31 8.08 -12.10 -4.75
C ASN A 31 8.86 -11.61 -6.00
N ASP A 32 9.41 -12.57 -6.73
CA ASP A 32 10.18 -12.34 -7.96
C ASP A 32 9.37 -11.67 -9.08
N TYR A 33 8.04 -11.82 -9.07
CA TYR A 33 7.15 -11.20 -10.06
C TYR A 33 7.15 -9.67 -9.92
N TYR A 34 7.20 -9.15 -8.70
CA TYR A 34 7.18 -7.71 -8.45
C TYR A 34 8.58 -7.07 -8.43
N ALA A 35 9.65 -7.85 -8.30
CA ALA A 35 11.02 -7.32 -8.18
C ALA A 35 11.40 -6.38 -9.34
N LYS A 36 11.12 -6.77 -10.59
CA LYS A 36 11.43 -5.95 -11.78
C LYS A 36 10.63 -4.65 -11.84
N ILE A 37 9.32 -4.74 -11.62
CA ILE A 37 8.42 -3.58 -11.64
C ILE A 37 8.84 -2.57 -10.56
N HIS A 38 9.24 -3.07 -9.40
CA HIS A 38 9.71 -2.24 -8.31
C HIS A 38 11.04 -1.56 -8.62
N GLU A 39 12.01 -2.25 -9.23
CA GLU A 39 13.31 -1.65 -9.60
C GLU A 39 13.14 -0.52 -10.63
N GLU A 40 12.28 -0.74 -11.63
CA GLU A 40 11.96 0.27 -12.64
C GLU A 40 11.28 1.51 -12.01
N LEU A 41 10.29 1.29 -11.15
CA LEU A 41 9.56 2.37 -10.49
C LEU A 41 10.40 3.08 -9.43
N ALA A 42 11.17 2.35 -8.64
CA ALA A 42 12.14 2.89 -7.67
C ALA A 42 13.14 3.82 -8.36
N THR A 43 13.71 3.37 -9.48
CA THR A 43 14.62 4.17 -10.31
C THR A 43 13.92 5.41 -10.87
N LYS A 44 12.70 5.24 -11.39
CA LYS A 44 11.91 6.35 -11.98
C LYS A 44 11.58 7.44 -10.95
N TYR A 45 11.23 7.06 -9.73
CA TYR A 45 10.82 7.99 -8.67
C TYR A 45 11.97 8.38 -7.73
N GLY A 46 13.16 7.79 -7.89
CA GLY A 46 14.33 8.07 -7.05
C GLY A 46 14.15 7.63 -5.59
N VAL A 47 13.39 6.55 -5.35
CA VAL A 47 13.08 6.04 -4.01
C VAL A 47 13.57 4.60 -3.86
N GLU A 48 14.03 4.21 -2.67
CA GLU A 48 14.48 2.82 -2.42
C GLU A 48 13.31 1.82 -2.36
N LYS A 49 12.14 2.27 -1.92
CA LYS A 49 10.93 1.47 -1.80
C LYS A 49 9.75 2.26 -2.34
N VAL A 50 8.83 1.56 -2.98
CA VAL A 50 7.62 2.16 -3.52
C VAL A 50 6.41 1.81 -2.65
N THR A 51 5.42 2.70 -2.68
CA THR A 51 4.14 2.53 -2.01
C THR A 51 3.08 2.07 -3.00
N ILE A 52 1.93 1.61 -2.50
CA ILE A 52 0.81 1.20 -3.37
C ILE A 52 0.32 2.38 -4.23
N ALA A 53 0.42 3.61 -3.73
CA ALA A 53 0.11 4.80 -4.52
C ALA A 53 0.98 4.92 -5.77
N GLN A 54 2.27 4.60 -5.69
CA GLN A 54 3.21 4.66 -6.82
C GLN A 54 3.03 3.50 -7.81
N LEU A 55 2.41 2.40 -7.37
CA LEU A 55 1.99 1.27 -8.22
C LEU A 55 0.64 1.48 -8.90
N GLY A 56 0.02 2.65 -8.73
CA GLY A 56 -1.29 2.97 -9.30
C GLY A 56 -2.46 2.33 -8.55
N GLY A 57 -2.29 1.95 -7.28
CA GLY A 57 -3.37 1.41 -6.44
C GLY A 57 -4.35 2.45 -5.89
N LEU A 58 -4.34 3.67 -6.44
CA LEU A 58 -5.31 4.73 -6.16
C LEU A 58 -6.31 4.94 -7.31
N GLU A 59 -6.27 4.08 -8.32
CA GLU A 59 -7.24 4.10 -9.42
C GLU A 59 -8.61 3.65 -8.90
N CYS A 60 -9.66 4.44 -9.19
CA CYS A 60 -11.02 4.17 -8.72
C CYS A 60 -11.50 2.74 -9.04
N GLY A 61 -11.11 2.24 -10.22
CA GLY A 61 -11.47 0.90 -10.71
C GLY A 61 -10.82 -0.27 -9.96
N LYS A 62 -9.78 -0.04 -9.16
CA LYS A 62 -9.13 -1.10 -8.38
C LYS A 62 -9.73 -1.28 -6.98
N CYS A 63 -10.53 -0.31 -6.54
CA CYS A 63 -11.09 -0.27 -5.19
C CYS A 63 -12.62 -0.34 -5.17
N HIS A 64 -13.29 0.17 -6.22
CA HIS A 64 -14.75 0.24 -6.30
C HIS A 64 -15.36 -0.73 -7.30
N TYR A 65 -14.51 -1.47 -8.02
CA TYR A 65 -14.85 -2.43 -9.08
C TYR A 65 -13.84 -3.58 -9.05
#